data_AF-A8V0Z2-F1
#
_entry.id   AF-A8V0Z2-F1
#
_cell.length_a   1.000
_cell.length_b   1.000
_cell.length_c   1.000
_cell.angle_alpha   90.00
_cell.angle_beta   90.00
_cell.angle_gamma   90.00
#
_symmetry.space_group_name_H-M   'P 1'
#
loop_
_entity.id
_entity.type
_entity.pdbx_description
1 polymer ?
#
loop_
_entity_poly.entity_id
_entity_poly.type
_entity_poly.pdbx_seq_one_letter_code
_entity_poly.pdbx_strand_id
1 'polypeptide(L)'
;MNKTPYSVDFLWHQIELGYKEIRKERYKNLIEQFLFSNEYRKRLEKKKDYKGRNYEGGMLETTASLISLSLCIYDNYPEIDIDLILTAFILYGFCSIFTKKECFEKIKDYPEVVPFLFKKQRKKPTLELTVFEQLIKLDYKIFERLQIKRKNLKI
;
A
#
# COMPACT_ATOMS: atom_id res chain seq x y z
N MET A 1 6.58 -19.73 4.70
CA MET A 1 6.79 -18.71 5.76
C MET A 1 5.45 -18.42 6.40
N ASN A 2 5.38 -18.35 7.73
CA ASN A 2 4.12 -18.11 8.45
C ASN A 2 3.91 -16.64 8.83
N LYS A 3 4.99 -15.86 8.88
CA LYS A 3 5.03 -14.41 9.16
C LYS A 3 6.05 -13.71 8.25
N THR A 4 5.93 -12.39 8.11
CA THR A 4 6.92 -11.54 7.42
C THR A 4 8.32 -11.77 8.01
N PRO A 5 9.38 -11.83 7.17
CA PRO A 5 10.75 -11.95 7.65
C PRO A 5 11.32 -10.64 8.19
N TYR A 6 10.63 -9.51 7.97
CA TYR A 6 11.11 -8.19 8.35
C TYR A 6 10.61 -7.81 9.75
N SER A 7 11.36 -6.92 10.42
CA SER A 7 10.88 -6.29 11.65
C SER A 7 9.61 -5.48 11.36
N VAL A 8 8.59 -5.64 12.21
CA VAL A 8 7.33 -4.88 12.12
C VAL A 8 7.60 -3.37 12.24
N ASP A 9 8.51 -2.97 13.14
CA ASP A 9 8.89 -1.58 13.33
C ASP A 9 9.55 -1.00 12.08
N PHE A 10 10.38 -1.79 11.40
CA PHE A 10 10.98 -1.39 10.14
C PHE A 10 9.91 -1.14 9.07
N LEU A 11 8.91 -2.03 8.95
CA LEU A 11 7.83 -1.87 7.98
C LEU A 11 6.96 -0.63 8.29
N TRP A 12 6.64 -0.41 9.56
CA TRP A 12 5.93 0.80 9.98
C TRP A 12 6.72 2.06 9.70
N HIS A 13 8.02 2.06 9.96
CA HIS A 13 8.89 3.18 9.67
C HIS A 13 8.83 3.57 8.19
N GLN A 14 8.85 2.60 7.26
CA GLN A 14 8.71 2.88 5.82
C GLN A 14 7.35 3.52 5.48
N ILE A 15 6.27 3.04 6.10
CA ILE A 15 4.92 3.60 5.90
C ILE A 15 4.84 5.04 6.44
N GLU A 16 5.43 5.29 7.61
CA GLU A 16 5.47 6.60 8.24
C GLU A 16 6.35 7.60 7.46
N LEU A 17 7.44 7.15 6.84
CA LEU A 17 8.21 7.96 5.88
C LEU A 17 7.33 8.35 4.69
N GLY A 18 6.60 7.40 4.09
CA GLY A 18 5.64 7.71 3.03
C GLY A 18 4.58 8.72 3.45
N TYR A 19 4.02 8.59 4.65
CA TYR A 19 3.06 9.57 5.18
C TYR A 19 3.69 10.97 5.35
N LYS A 20 4.95 11.07 5.78
CA LYS A 20 5.64 12.36 5.94
C LYS A 20 5.89 13.07 4.61
N GLU A 21 6.07 12.32 3.53
CA GLU A 21 6.27 12.86 2.18
C GLU A 21 5.00 13.42 1.54
N ILE A 22 3.81 13.06 2.05
CA ILE A 22 2.55 13.61 1.57
C ILE A 22 2.48 15.09 1.96
N ARG A 23 2.29 16.00 1.01
CA ARG A 23 2.28 17.45 1.26
C ARG A 23 0.87 18.01 1.40
N LYS A 24 -0.11 17.42 0.71
CA LYS A 24 -1.52 17.79 0.79
C LYS A 24 -2.12 17.44 2.15
N GLU A 25 -2.44 18.48 2.92
CA GLU A 25 -3.04 18.38 4.25
C GLU A 25 -4.33 17.55 4.27
N ARG A 26 -5.15 17.69 3.22
CA ARG A 26 -6.36 16.90 3.04
C ARG A 26 -6.09 15.39 3.11
N TYR A 27 -5.00 14.92 2.51
CA TYR A 27 -4.65 13.49 2.51
C TYR A 27 -4.00 13.05 3.82
N LYS A 28 -3.21 13.91 4.47
CA LYS A 28 -2.72 13.63 5.83
C LYS A 28 -3.87 13.39 6.78
N ASN A 29 -4.84 14.31 6.83
CA ASN A 29 -6.02 14.20 7.67
C ASN A 29 -6.83 12.92 7.42
N LEU A 30 -6.89 12.44 6.18
CA LEU A 30 -7.50 11.15 5.87
C LEU A 30 -6.69 10.01 6.46
N ILE A 31 -5.39 9.96 6.19
CA ILE A 31 -4.51 8.86 6.58
C ILE A 31 -4.36 8.74 8.09
N GLU A 32 -4.31 9.84 8.82
CA GLU A 32 -4.19 9.87 10.28
C GLU A 32 -5.28 9.07 10.99
N GLN A 33 -6.51 9.12 10.45
CA GLN A 33 -7.66 8.34 10.94
C GLN A 33 -7.40 6.83 10.88
N PHE A 34 -6.47 6.39 10.04
CA PHE A 34 -6.07 5.00 9.91
C PHE A 34 -4.74 4.70 10.59
N LEU A 35 -3.70 5.46 10.25
CA LEU A 35 -2.30 5.19 10.57
C LEU A 35 -1.99 5.26 12.07
N PHE A 36 -2.66 6.15 12.80
CA PHE A 36 -2.44 6.34 14.24
C PHE A 36 -3.45 5.60 15.12
N SER A 37 -4.38 4.84 14.51
CA SER A 37 -5.22 3.92 15.26
C SER A 37 -4.46 2.65 15.64
N ASN A 38 -4.15 2.49 16.93
CA ASN A 38 -3.50 1.29 17.46
C ASN A 38 -4.28 0.00 17.12
N GLU A 39 -5.61 0.06 17.07
CA GLU A 39 -6.44 -1.08 16.67
C GLU A 39 -6.18 -1.46 15.21
N TYR A 40 -6.19 -0.48 14.30
CA TYR A 40 -6.04 -0.72 12.88
C TYR A 40 -4.62 -1.16 12.52
N ARG A 41 -3.60 -0.60 13.18
CA ARG A 41 -2.21 -1.06 13.04
C ARG A 41 -2.08 -2.53 13.40
N LYS A 42 -2.56 -2.95 14.58
CA LYS A 42 -2.54 -4.37 15.02
C LYS A 42 -3.29 -5.30 14.08
N ARG A 43 -4.39 -4.84 13.48
CA ARG A 43 -5.15 -5.60 12.48
C ARG A 43 -4.36 -5.75 11.18
N LEU A 44 -3.65 -4.70 10.73
CA LEU A 44 -2.84 -4.72 9.52
C LEU A 44 -1.58 -5.59 9.69
N GLU A 45 -0.95 -5.55 10.86
CA GLU A 45 0.18 -6.44 11.21
C GLU A 45 -0.17 -7.92 11.09
N LYS A 46 -1.43 -8.29 11.37
CA LYS A 46 -1.91 -9.67 11.25
C LYS A 46 -2.40 -10.02 9.84
N LYS A 47 -2.56 -9.03 8.97
CA LYS A 47 -3.21 -9.21 7.68
C LYS A 47 -2.28 -9.88 6.67
N LYS A 48 -2.76 -11.00 6.11
CA LYS A 48 -2.13 -11.66 4.96
C LYS A 48 -2.44 -10.93 3.66
N ASP A 49 -1.46 -10.89 2.76
CA ASP A 49 -1.71 -10.54 1.36
C ASP A 49 -1.87 -11.82 0.55
N TYR A 50 -3.12 -12.22 0.33
CA TYR A 50 -3.46 -13.45 -0.39
C TYR A 50 -3.00 -13.47 -1.84
N LYS A 51 -2.62 -12.32 -2.42
CA LYS A 51 -2.11 -12.31 -3.80
C LYS A 51 -0.72 -12.92 -3.89
N GLY A 52 0.18 -12.63 -2.94
CA GLY A 52 1.55 -13.13 -2.96
C GLY A 52 2.13 -13.43 -1.59
N ARG A 53 2.20 -12.42 -0.72
CA ARG A 53 2.71 -12.55 0.65
C ARG A 53 1.65 -13.15 1.58
N ASN A 54 1.30 -14.42 1.34
CA ASN A 54 0.23 -15.11 2.06
C ASN A 54 0.67 -15.61 3.45
N TYR A 55 1.12 -14.68 4.29
CA TYR A 55 1.58 -14.91 5.65
C TYR A 55 1.25 -13.70 6.54
N GLU A 56 1.32 -13.87 7.85
CA GLU A 56 1.06 -12.79 8.81
C GLU A 56 1.99 -11.59 8.54
N GLY A 57 1.42 -10.38 8.42
CA GLY A 57 2.17 -9.16 8.08
C GLY A 57 2.46 -9.00 6.59
N GLY A 58 2.00 -9.92 5.73
CA GLY A 58 2.23 -9.83 4.30
C GLY A 58 1.64 -8.58 3.65
N MET A 59 0.48 -8.10 4.11
CA MET A 59 -0.09 -6.85 3.60
C MET A 59 0.67 -5.61 4.09
N LEU A 60 1.16 -5.64 5.33
CA LEU A 60 2.00 -4.58 5.88
C LEU A 60 3.30 -4.46 5.05
N GLU A 61 3.93 -5.60 4.75
CA GLU A 61 5.13 -5.66 3.89
C GLU A 61 4.85 -5.17 2.46
N THR A 62 3.74 -5.61 1.85
CA THR A 62 3.33 -5.12 0.52
C THR A 62 3.13 -3.60 0.54
N THR A 63 2.49 -3.05 1.57
CA THR A 63 2.24 -1.61 1.69
C THR A 63 3.54 -0.82 1.81
N ALA A 64 4.47 -1.25 2.68
CA ALA A 64 5.78 -0.64 2.85
C ALA A 64 6.62 -0.67 1.55
N SER A 65 6.61 -1.82 0.85
CA SER A 65 7.30 -1.98 -0.43
C SER A 65 6.76 -1.02 -1.49
N LEU A 66 5.44 -0.93 -1.63
CA LEU A 66 4.80 -0.07 -2.62
C LEU A 66 5.03 1.42 -2.35
N ILE A 67 5.05 1.85 -1.09
CA ILE A 67 5.42 3.21 -0.71
C ILE A 67 6.86 3.51 -1.13
N SER A 68 7.79 2.62 -0.80
CA SER A 68 9.21 2.79 -1.14
C SER A 68 9.43 2.87 -2.66
N LEU A 69 8.79 1.97 -3.41
CA LEU A 69 8.83 1.98 -4.87
C LEU A 69 8.21 3.24 -5.47
N SER A 70 7.15 3.77 -4.86
CA SER A 70 6.50 5.00 -5.33
C SER A 70 7.43 6.20 -5.19
N LEU A 71 8.18 6.30 -4.09
CA LEU A 71 9.18 7.35 -3.90
C LEU A 71 10.30 7.24 -4.95
N CYS A 72 10.82 6.04 -5.22
CA CYS A 72 11.80 5.85 -6.28
C CYS A 72 11.28 6.21 -7.69
N ILE A 73 10.01 5.96 -7.97
CA ILE A 73 9.37 6.39 -9.23
C ILE A 73 9.30 7.92 -9.28
N TYR A 74 8.91 8.56 -8.18
CA TYR A 74 8.79 10.02 -8.11
C TYR A 74 10.13 10.72 -8.35
N ASP A 75 11.24 10.16 -7.85
CA ASP A 75 12.59 10.70 -8.09
C ASP A 75 12.94 10.79 -9.59
N ASN A 76 12.31 9.96 -10.44
CA ASN A 76 12.55 9.92 -11.88
C ASN A 76 11.44 10.62 -12.69
N TYR A 77 10.25 10.81 -12.11
CA TYR A 77 9.06 11.37 -12.76
C TYR A 77 8.32 12.32 -11.79
N PRO A 78 8.90 13.48 -11.46
CA PRO A 78 8.41 14.38 -10.42
C PRO A 78 7.07 15.06 -10.76
N GLU A 79 6.58 14.95 -11.99
CA GLU A 79 5.29 15.46 -12.43
C GLU A 79 4.11 14.61 -11.97
N ILE A 80 4.36 13.39 -11.49
CA ILE A 80 3.33 12.50 -10.95
C ILE A 80 2.83 13.05 -9.61
N ASP A 81 1.52 12.98 -9.37
CA ASP A 81 0.91 13.31 -8.07
C ASP A 81 1.26 12.24 -7.02
N ILE A 82 2.47 12.36 -6.45
CA ILE A 82 3.00 11.42 -5.47
C ILE A 82 2.15 11.38 -4.20
N ASP A 83 1.60 12.53 -3.77
CA ASP A 83 0.71 12.61 -2.62
C ASP A 83 -0.50 11.68 -2.80
N LEU A 84 -1.11 11.68 -3.98
CA LEU A 84 -2.25 10.81 -4.30
C LEU A 84 -1.83 9.33 -4.32
N ILE A 85 -0.67 9.00 -4.89
CA ILE A 85 -0.17 7.61 -4.97
C ILE A 85 0.16 7.05 -3.59
N LEU A 86 0.89 7.80 -2.76
CA LEU A 86 1.25 7.38 -1.41
C LEU A 86 -0.01 7.21 -0.55
N THR A 87 -0.95 8.14 -0.67
CA THR A 87 -2.27 8.05 -0.03
C THR A 87 -3.00 6.78 -0.45
N ALA A 88 -3.07 6.51 -1.75
CA ALA A 88 -3.72 5.34 -2.29
C ALA A 88 -3.07 4.03 -1.78
N PHE A 89 -1.73 3.96 -1.68
CA PHE A 89 -1.05 2.76 -1.18
C PHE A 89 -1.21 2.53 0.32
N ILE A 90 -1.13 3.59 1.13
CA ILE A 90 -1.40 3.48 2.56
C ILE A 90 -2.84 2.99 2.80
N LEU A 91 -3.81 3.58 2.10
CA LEU A 91 -5.20 3.16 2.18
C LEU A 91 -5.44 1.79 1.54
N TYR A 92 -4.67 1.37 0.54
CA TYR A 92 -4.74 0.02 -0.02
C TYR A 92 -4.42 -1.03 1.06
N GLY A 93 -3.39 -0.77 1.87
CA GLY A 93 -3.09 -1.57 3.06
C GLY A 93 -4.25 -1.59 4.05
N PHE A 94 -4.69 -0.43 4.54
CA PHE A 94 -5.72 -0.34 5.57
C PHE A 94 -7.11 -0.79 5.09
N CYS A 95 -7.54 -0.49 3.88
CA CYS A 95 -8.84 -0.96 3.38
C CYS A 95 -8.93 -2.48 3.31
N SER A 96 -7.81 -3.21 3.28
CA SER A 96 -7.80 -4.66 3.32
C SER A 96 -8.25 -5.25 4.67
N ILE A 97 -8.21 -4.48 5.76
CA ILE A 97 -8.67 -4.93 7.09
C ILE A 97 -10.16 -4.67 7.32
N PHE A 98 -10.82 -3.90 6.46
CA PHE A 98 -12.25 -3.59 6.53
C PHE A 98 -13.05 -4.36 5.46
N THR A 99 -14.36 -4.41 5.63
CA THR A 99 -15.26 -4.76 4.52
C THR A 99 -15.24 -3.66 3.46
N LYS A 100 -15.64 -3.99 2.21
CA LYS A 100 -15.73 -3.01 1.13
C LYS A 100 -16.62 -1.82 1.47
N LYS A 101 -17.74 -2.06 2.16
CA LYS A 101 -18.69 -1.02 2.57
C LYS A 101 -18.05 -0.10 3.61
N GLU A 102 -17.45 -0.65 4.66
CA GLU A 102 -16.78 0.13 5.71
C GLU A 102 -15.62 0.97 5.17
N CYS A 103 -14.76 0.37 4.32
CA CYS A 103 -13.69 1.13 3.68
C CYS A 103 -14.26 2.27 2.84
N PHE A 104 -15.29 2.01 2.01
CA PHE A 104 -15.90 3.05 1.17
C PHE A 104 -16.48 4.19 2.01
N GLU A 105 -17.24 3.90 3.06
CA GLU A 105 -17.81 4.94 3.93
C GLU A 105 -16.75 5.85 4.56
N LYS A 106 -15.57 5.31 4.89
CA LYS A 106 -14.46 6.09 5.46
C LYS A 106 -13.74 6.98 4.45
N ILE A 107 -13.83 6.69 3.15
CA ILE A 107 -13.07 7.40 2.11
C ILE A 107 -13.93 8.10 1.07
N LYS A 108 -15.26 7.96 1.11
CA LYS A 108 -16.19 8.44 0.07
C LYS A 108 -16.08 9.95 -0.20
N ASP A 109 -15.64 10.72 0.80
CA ASP A 109 -15.43 12.16 0.70
C ASP A 109 -14.12 12.52 -0.03
N TYR A 110 -13.38 11.52 -0.53
CA TYR A 110 -12.13 11.65 -1.28
C TYR A 110 -12.28 10.95 -2.64
N PRO A 111 -13.15 11.47 -3.53
CA PRO A 111 -13.55 10.80 -4.76
C PRO A 111 -12.38 10.50 -5.72
N GLU A 112 -11.26 11.20 -5.62
CA GLU A 112 -10.05 10.97 -6.39
C GLU A 112 -9.25 9.73 -5.93
N VAL A 113 -9.36 9.36 -4.65
CA VAL A 113 -8.69 8.17 -4.08
C VAL A 113 -9.50 6.91 -4.38
N VAL A 114 -10.83 7.02 -4.38
CA VAL A 114 -11.75 5.89 -4.53
C VAL A 114 -11.45 5.00 -5.76
N PRO A 115 -11.15 5.53 -6.96
CA PRO A 115 -10.80 4.72 -8.13
C PRO A 115 -9.60 3.79 -7.94
N PHE A 116 -8.65 4.13 -7.05
CA PHE A 116 -7.48 3.29 -6.77
C PHE A 116 -7.88 2.02 -6.03
N LEU A 117 -8.84 2.14 -5.11
CA LEU A 117 -9.28 1.09 -4.20
C LEU A 117 -10.49 0.30 -4.75
N PHE A 118 -11.31 0.94 -5.59
CA PHE A 118 -12.56 0.39 -6.12
C PHE A 118 -12.61 0.42 -7.65
N LYS A 119 -12.17 -0.69 -8.28
CA LYS A 119 -12.07 -0.81 -9.75
C LYS A 119 -13.33 -0.44 -10.53
N LYS A 120 -14.52 -0.73 -10.00
CA LYS A 120 -15.81 -0.46 -10.67
C LYS A 120 -16.10 1.03 -10.88
N GLN A 121 -15.38 1.93 -10.19
CA GLN A 121 -15.61 3.37 -10.23
C GLN A 121 -14.63 4.10 -11.16
N ARG A 122 -13.82 3.37 -11.94
CA ARG A 122 -12.83 3.95 -12.86
C ARG A 122 -13.49 4.35 -14.16
N LYS A 123 -13.38 5.63 -14.55
CA LYS A 123 -13.92 6.14 -15.82
C LYS A 123 -12.90 6.05 -16.98
N LYS A 124 -11.62 6.35 -16.75
CA LYS A 124 -10.45 6.11 -17.65
C LYS A 124 -9.18 6.03 -16.78
N PRO A 125 -8.13 5.26 -17.15
CA PRO A 125 -6.90 5.22 -16.36
C PRO A 125 -6.18 6.56 -16.47
N THR A 126 -5.98 7.24 -15.34
CA THR A 126 -5.05 8.38 -15.24
C THR A 126 -3.62 7.87 -15.21
N LEU A 127 -2.64 8.79 -15.32
CA LEU A 127 -1.23 8.46 -15.16
C LEU A 127 -0.98 7.79 -13.79
N GLU A 128 -1.51 8.36 -12.72
CA GLU A 128 -1.35 7.88 -11.34
C GLU A 128 -1.98 6.51 -11.13
N LEU A 129 -3.18 6.29 -11.67
CA LEU A 129 -3.82 4.97 -11.65
C LEU A 129 -2.98 3.94 -12.40
N THR A 130 -2.39 4.33 -13.53
CA THR A 130 -1.50 3.45 -14.30
C THR A 130 -0.27 3.08 -13.48
N VAL A 131 0.41 4.08 -12.90
CA VAL A 131 1.59 3.87 -12.04
C VAL A 131 1.24 2.96 -10.87
N PHE A 132 0.15 3.26 -10.15
CA PHE A 132 -0.32 2.48 -9.01
C PHE A 132 -0.52 1.00 -9.38
N GLU A 133 -1.19 0.71 -10.49
CA GLU A 133 -1.42 -0.66 -10.93
C GLU A 133 -0.14 -1.38 -11.36
N GLN A 134 0.76 -0.68 -12.06
CA GLN A 134 2.01 -1.27 -12.51
C GLN A 134 2.95 -1.55 -11.34
N LEU A 135 2.98 -0.68 -10.32
CA LEU A 135 3.76 -0.91 -9.10
C LEU A 135 3.28 -2.15 -8.34
N ILE A 136 1.96 -2.36 -8.19
CA ILE A 136 1.42 -3.60 -7.59
C ILE A 136 1.87 -4.83 -8.37
N LYS A 137 1.79 -4.78 -9.70
CA LYS A 137 2.20 -5.90 -10.56
C LYS A 137 3.71 -6.15 -10.48
N LEU A 138 4.51 -5.09 -10.45
CA LEU A 138 5.96 -5.16 -10.38
C LEU A 138 6.41 -5.77 -9.05
N ASP A 139 5.93 -5.22 -7.93
CA ASP A 139 6.22 -5.73 -6.58
C ASP A 139 5.86 -7.21 -6.45
N TYR A 140 4.68 -7.60 -6.92
CA TYR A 140 4.25 -8.99 -6.92
C TYR A 140 5.19 -9.91 -7.72
N LYS A 141 5.53 -9.52 -8.95
CA LYS A 141 6.44 -10.30 -9.81
C LYS A 141 7.83 -10.43 -9.20
N ILE A 142 8.36 -9.35 -8.62
CA ILE A 142 9.66 -9.38 -7.94
C ILE A 142 9.60 -10.36 -6.77
N PHE A 143 8.57 -10.28 -5.93
CA PHE A 143 8.39 -11.17 -4.80
C PHE A 143 8.32 -12.65 -5.23
N GLU A 144 7.51 -12.99 -6.24
CA GLU A 144 7.43 -14.35 -6.77
C GLU A 144 8.78 -14.88 -7.22
N ARG A 145 9.54 -14.08 -7.98
CA ARG A 145 10.87 -14.45 -8.48
C ARG A 145 11.87 -14.66 -7.33
N LEU A 146 11.82 -13.82 -6.31
CA LEU A 146 12.65 -13.98 -5.10
C LEU A 146 12.29 -15.26 -4.33
N GLN A 147 11.01 -15.61 -4.23
CA GLN A 147 10.58 -16.86 -3.58
C GLN A 147 11.07 -18.10 -4.34
N ILE A 148 10.99 -18.09 -5.68
CA ILE A 148 11.55 -19.17 -6.50
C ILE A 148 13.06 -19.27 -6.28
N LYS A 149 13.78 -18.14 -6.27
CA LYS A 149 15.23 -18.12 -6.04
C LYS A 149 15.60 -18.69 -4.66
N ARG A 150 14.90 -18.30 -3.59
CA ARG A 150 15.10 -18.80 -2.22
C ARG A 150 14.91 -20.32 -2.14
N LYS A 151 13.80 -20.83 -2.69
CA LYS A 151 13.54 -22.27 -2.79
C LYS A 151 14.65 -23.04 -3.51
N ASN A 152 15.12 -22.51 -4.65
CA ASN A 152 16.16 -23.16 -5.45
C ASN A 152 17.53 -23.14 -4.78
N LEU A 153 17.82 -22.11 -3.97
CA LEU A 153 19.08 -21.98 -3.23
C LEU A 153 19.08 -22.70 -1.87
N LYS A 154 17.96 -23.33 -1.46
CA LYS A 154 17.74 -23.86 -0.10
C LYS A 154 18.01 -22.83 1.01
N ILE A 155 17.70 -21.56 0.75
CA ILE A 155 17.73 -20.46 1.73
C ILE A 155 16.31 -20.13 2.17
#